data_AF-A0A931EFS2-F1
#
_entry.id   AF-A0A931EFS2-F1
#
_cell.length_a   1.000
_cell.length_b   1.000
_cell.length_c   1.000
_cell.angle_alpha   90.00
_cell.angle_beta   90.00
_cell.angle_gamma   90.00
#
_symmetry.space_group_name_H-M   'P 1'
#
loop_
_entity.id
_entity.type
_entity.pdbx_description
1 polymer ?
#
loop_
_entity_poly.entity_id
_entity_poly.type
_entity_poly.pdbx_seq_one_letter_code
_entity_poly.pdbx_strand_id
1 'polypeptide(L)'
;MSASRKLTNANDAAIVERPEPMGKQRILAWLVDFSRIAAASLTKGRPGDLPNLIYELRQWLDLEPDEPLNKAVRDLEKAPARLQAIVDRVAELLGAVADRKRFRMDYSGGGVILDAGKLGSDGGRALSYRDANLEDAVLRVALDDLYEDIGAALRIQRCEELECARIFLAEQKHQKYCSHRCANKTASRAYRLTHGKERAERERDRYERKVKARTASKVKVGRRVTSKADS
;
A
#
# COMPACT_ATOMS: atom_id res chain seq x y z
N MET A 1 34.32 45.14 41.23
CA MET A 1 32.95 45.10 40.68
C MET A 1 33.02 44.55 39.26
N SER A 2 32.88 43.23 39.11
CA SER A 2 32.97 42.54 37.82
C SER A 2 31.57 42.41 37.23
N ALA A 3 31.31 43.10 36.11
CA ALA A 3 30.07 43.00 35.37
C ALA A 3 30.05 41.69 34.57
N SER A 4 29.34 40.70 35.10
CA SER A 4 29.10 39.41 34.44
C SER A 4 28.11 39.62 33.29
N ARG A 5 28.63 39.76 32.06
CA ARG A 5 27.84 39.83 30.83
C ARG A 5 27.18 38.46 30.60
N LYS A 6 25.88 38.35 30.88
CA LYS A 6 25.07 37.19 30.48
C LYS A 6 24.99 37.21 28.95
N LEU A 7 25.79 36.37 28.30
CA LEU A 7 25.54 35.93 26.93
C LEU A 7 24.27 35.10 26.97
N THR A 8 23.12 35.75 26.76
CA THR A 8 21.93 35.04 26.31
C THR A 8 22.28 34.47 24.95
N ASN A 9 22.57 33.17 24.90
CA ASN A 9 22.49 32.41 23.67
C ASN A 9 21.05 32.57 23.18
N ALA A 10 20.84 33.59 22.35
CA ALA A 10 19.79 33.58 21.35
C ALA A 10 20.14 32.37 20.48
N ASN A 11 19.75 31.19 20.94
CA ASN A 11 19.61 30.05 20.08
C ASN A 11 18.70 30.54 18.97
N ASP A 12 19.30 30.78 17.82
CA ASP A 12 18.64 30.87 16.53
C ASP A 12 17.63 29.73 16.50
N ALA A 13 16.39 30.05 16.88
CA ALA A 13 15.25 29.24 16.56
C ALA A 13 15.15 29.37 15.05
N ALA A 14 15.94 28.56 14.34
CA ALA A 14 15.87 28.43 12.90
C ALA A 14 14.38 28.30 12.59
N ILE A 15 13.85 29.33 11.93
CA ILE A 15 12.43 29.42 11.60
C ILE A 15 12.13 28.15 10.83
N VAL A 16 11.44 27.20 11.46
CA VAL A 16 11.15 25.95 10.79
C VAL A 16 10.01 26.23 9.83
N GLU A 17 10.36 26.48 8.57
CA GLU A 17 9.39 26.78 7.53
C GLU A 17 8.34 25.67 7.42
N ARG A 18 7.08 26.09 7.27
CA ARG A 18 5.96 25.19 6.98
C ARG A 18 6.21 24.56 5.61
N PRO A 19 6.19 23.23 5.48
CA PRO A 19 6.36 22.62 4.18
C PRO A 19 5.13 22.90 3.32
N GLU A 20 5.30 23.05 2.01
CA GLU A 20 4.17 23.28 1.10
C GLU A 20 3.16 22.12 1.18
N PRO A 21 1.84 22.39 1.18
CA PRO A 21 0.82 21.34 1.26
C PRO A 21 0.94 20.35 0.10
N MET A 22 0.62 19.08 0.35
CA MET A 22 0.64 18.06 -0.70
C MET A 22 -0.43 18.34 -1.76
N GLY A 23 -0.04 18.34 -3.04
CA GLY A 23 -0.98 18.53 -4.13
C GLY A 23 -2.06 17.44 -4.18
N LYS A 24 -3.33 17.83 -4.28
CA LYS A 24 -4.51 16.94 -4.20
C LYS A 24 -4.44 15.71 -5.10
N GLN A 25 -3.93 15.86 -6.32
CA GLN A 25 -3.82 14.78 -7.31
C GLN A 25 -2.86 13.65 -6.87
N ARG A 26 -1.92 13.92 -5.94
CA ARG A 26 -0.93 12.95 -5.45
C ARG A 26 -1.38 12.25 -4.16
N ILE A 27 -2.32 12.83 -3.42
CA ILE A 27 -2.67 12.39 -2.05
C ILE A 27 -3.08 10.92 -2.01
N LEU A 28 -4.03 10.48 -2.84
CA LEU A 28 -4.50 9.10 -2.79
C LEU A 28 -3.46 8.08 -3.25
N ALA A 29 -2.60 8.45 -4.21
CA ALA A 29 -1.47 7.60 -4.60
C ALA A 29 -0.48 7.46 -3.44
N TRP A 30 -0.15 8.58 -2.79
CA TRP A 30 0.70 8.60 -1.61
C TRP A 30 0.10 7.81 -0.44
N LEU A 31 -1.20 7.94 -0.14
CA LEU A 31 -1.88 7.17 0.90
C LEU A 31 -1.82 5.66 0.67
N VAL A 32 -1.98 5.22 -0.58
CA VAL A 32 -1.82 3.82 -0.96
C VAL A 32 -0.38 3.34 -0.72
N ASP A 33 0.63 4.15 -1.05
CA ASP A 33 2.02 3.80 -0.76
C ASP A 33 2.34 3.84 0.73
N PHE A 34 1.84 4.84 1.46
CA PHE A 34 1.95 4.98 2.92
C PHE A 34 1.43 3.74 3.64
N SER A 35 0.26 3.24 3.26
CA SER A 35 -0.38 2.04 3.83
C SER A 35 0.44 0.74 3.69
N ARG A 36 1.51 0.77 2.90
CA ARG A 36 2.35 -0.40 2.59
C ARG A 36 3.75 -0.29 3.18
N ILE A 37 4.03 0.79 3.89
CA ILE A 37 5.32 1.03 4.54
C ILE A 37 5.48 0.08 5.73
N ALA A 38 6.67 -0.51 5.84
CA ALA A 38 7.10 -1.17 7.06
C ALA A 38 8.00 -0.20 7.84
N ALA A 39 7.50 0.45 8.88
CA ALA A 39 8.22 1.48 9.64
C ALA A 39 9.59 0.98 10.14
N ALA A 40 9.67 -0.28 10.58
CA ALA A 40 10.93 -0.90 11.01
C ALA A 40 11.98 -1.01 9.88
N SER A 41 11.56 -1.06 8.61
CA SER A 41 12.47 -1.05 7.47
C SER A 41 13.06 0.34 7.20
N LEU A 42 12.34 1.41 7.51
CA LEU A 42 12.83 2.78 7.32
C LEU A 42 14.00 3.11 8.24
N THR A 43 13.97 2.59 9.48
CA THR A 43 15.08 2.78 10.43
C THR A 43 16.35 2.03 10.04
N LYS A 44 16.24 1.03 9.16
CA LYS A 44 17.35 0.20 8.66
C LYS A 44 17.68 0.52 7.19
N GLY A 45 16.91 1.39 6.56
CA GLY A 45 16.95 1.70 5.14
C GLY A 45 18.03 2.71 4.79
N ARG A 46 17.80 3.47 3.72
CA ARG A 46 18.73 4.53 3.35
C ARG A 46 18.60 5.69 4.33
N PRO A 47 19.71 6.35 4.71
CA PRO A 47 19.64 7.60 5.45
C PRO A 47 18.71 8.58 4.72
N GLY A 48 17.68 9.08 5.41
CA GLY A 48 16.70 10.00 4.86
C GLY A 48 15.32 9.40 4.57
N ASP A 49 15.17 8.07 4.47
CA ASP A 49 13.86 7.45 4.17
C ASP A 49 12.79 7.83 5.22
N LEU A 50 13.14 7.73 6.51
CA LEU A 50 12.25 8.12 7.61
C LEU A 50 12.03 9.65 7.68
N PRO A 51 13.06 10.51 7.68
CA PRO A 51 12.86 11.96 7.62
C PRO A 51 11.99 12.43 6.45
N ASN A 52 12.17 11.84 5.26
CA ASN A 52 11.36 12.17 4.09
C ASN A 52 9.90 11.79 4.30
N LEU A 53 9.62 10.61 4.86
CA LEU A 53 8.26 10.20 5.19
C LEU A 53 7.60 11.14 6.21
N ILE A 54 8.33 11.53 7.25
CA ILE A 54 7.85 12.48 8.26
C ILE A 54 7.57 13.85 7.62
N TYR A 55 8.42 14.29 6.70
CA TYR A 55 8.19 15.50 5.92
C TYR A 55 6.90 15.39 5.07
N GLU A 56 6.72 14.31 4.32
CA GLU A 56 5.52 14.10 3.50
C GLU A 56 4.24 14.00 4.34
N LEU A 57 4.30 13.34 5.51
CA LEU A 57 3.18 13.26 6.45
C LEU A 57 2.77 14.65 6.94
N ARG A 58 3.72 15.55 7.17
CA ARG A 58 3.44 16.97 7.51
C ARG A 58 2.83 17.73 6.34
N GLN A 59 3.32 17.53 5.12
CA GLN A 59 2.75 18.14 3.91
C GLN A 59 1.31 17.71 3.68
N TRP A 60 1.02 16.43 3.91
CA TRP A 60 -0.31 15.87 3.70
C TRP A 60 -1.30 16.32 4.77
N LEU A 61 -0.90 16.31 6.04
CA LEU A 61 -1.73 16.82 7.15
C LEU A 61 -1.84 18.35 7.19
N ASP A 62 -1.08 19.04 6.34
CA ASP A 62 -1.03 20.50 6.22
C ASP A 62 -0.80 21.24 7.55
N LEU A 63 0.06 20.70 8.42
CA LEU A 63 0.23 21.19 9.80
C LEU A 63 1.12 22.44 9.88
N GLU A 64 0.71 23.44 10.66
CA GLU A 64 1.55 24.59 11.00
C GLU A 64 2.74 24.19 11.91
N PRO A 65 3.88 24.92 11.85
CA PRO A 65 5.07 24.58 12.62
C PRO A 65 4.87 24.52 14.14
N ASP A 66 3.98 25.34 14.70
CA ASP A 66 3.70 25.47 16.13
C ASP A 66 2.54 24.60 16.63
N GLU A 67 1.83 23.90 15.73
CA GLU A 67 0.74 23.01 16.10
C GLU A 67 1.21 21.81 16.96
N PRO A 68 0.46 21.42 18.00
CA PRO A 68 0.77 20.24 18.81
C PRO A 68 0.90 18.95 17.98
N LEU A 69 0.10 18.80 16.91
CA LEU A 69 0.16 17.65 16.01
C LEU A 69 1.47 17.61 15.22
N ASN A 70 2.01 18.77 14.81
CA ASN A 70 3.29 18.83 14.11
C ASN A 70 4.43 18.30 14.97
N LYS A 71 4.42 18.62 16.27
CA LYS A 71 5.34 18.01 17.25
C LYS A 71 5.15 16.50 17.34
N ALA A 72 3.90 16.04 17.44
CA ALA A 72 3.59 14.61 17.53
C ALA A 72 4.06 13.83 16.29
N VAL A 73 4.01 14.43 15.09
CA VAL A 73 4.54 13.86 13.85
C VAL A 73 6.06 13.73 13.91
N ARG A 74 6.78 14.76 14.38
CA ARG A 74 8.25 14.68 14.56
C ARG A 74 8.66 13.61 15.55
N ASP A 75 7.89 13.45 16.63
CA ASP A 75 8.17 12.42 17.64
C ASP A 75 8.06 10.99 17.09
N LEU A 76 7.40 10.78 15.94
CA LEU A 76 7.37 9.48 15.26
C LEU A 76 8.74 9.01 14.78
N GLU A 77 9.69 9.92 14.54
CA GLU A 77 11.08 9.54 14.20
C GLU A 77 11.72 8.65 15.26
N LYS A 78 11.33 8.86 16.52
CA LYS A 78 11.83 8.13 17.69
C LYS A 78 10.92 6.97 18.10
N ALA A 79 9.76 6.83 17.45
CA ALA A 79 8.71 5.90 17.83
C ALA A 79 8.20 5.08 16.61
N PRO A 80 9.05 4.24 15.98
CA PRO A 80 8.68 3.49 14.78
C PRO A 80 7.49 2.54 14.99
N ALA A 81 7.31 2.00 16.20
CA ALA A 81 6.14 1.18 16.53
C ALA A 81 4.82 1.98 16.46
N ARG A 82 4.85 3.25 16.91
CA ARG A 82 3.69 4.15 16.82
C ARG A 82 3.40 4.53 15.37
N LEU A 83 4.45 4.81 14.58
CA LEU A 83 4.29 5.05 13.14
C LEU A 83 3.69 3.82 12.45
N GLN A 84 4.15 2.60 12.78
CA GLN A 84 3.58 1.38 12.21
C GLN A 84 2.09 1.24 12.54
N ALA A 85 1.68 1.52 13.78
CA ALA A 85 0.27 1.46 14.14
C ALA A 85 -0.59 2.42 13.29
N ILE A 86 -0.12 3.64 13.04
CA ILE A 86 -0.80 4.60 12.15
C ILE A 86 -0.87 4.06 10.71
N VAL A 87 0.24 3.51 10.19
CA VAL A 87 0.27 2.90 8.85
C VAL A 87 -0.72 1.74 8.74
N ASP A 88 -0.77 0.86 9.74
CA ASP A 88 -1.65 -0.29 9.78
C ASP A 88 -3.13 0.13 9.78
N ARG A 89 -3.46 1.23 10.48
CA ARG A 89 -4.81 1.81 10.50
C ARG A 89 -5.22 2.38 9.15
N VAL A 90 -4.33 3.11 8.49
CA VAL A 90 -4.58 3.58 7.12
C VAL A 90 -4.72 2.39 6.17
N ALA A 91 -3.92 1.33 6.34
CA ALA A 91 -4.04 0.10 5.56
C ALA A 91 -5.38 -0.63 5.78
N GLU A 92 -5.88 -0.65 7.02
CA GLU A 92 -7.20 -1.20 7.36
C GLU A 92 -8.31 -0.41 6.66
N LEU A 93 -8.27 0.92 6.74
CA LEU A 93 -9.20 1.82 6.06
C LEU A 93 -9.18 1.60 4.54
N LEU A 94 -8.01 1.67 3.90
CA LEU A 94 -7.88 1.46 2.45
C LEU A 94 -8.22 0.02 2.04
N GLY A 95 -8.01 -0.95 2.93
CA GLY A 95 -8.44 -2.33 2.73
C GLY A 95 -9.96 -2.44 2.64
N ALA A 96 -10.68 -1.75 3.52
CA ALA A 96 -12.14 -1.68 3.45
C ALA A 96 -12.63 -0.94 2.19
N VAL A 97 -11.94 0.13 1.76
CA VAL A 97 -12.24 0.82 0.50
C VAL A 97 -12.07 -0.12 -0.69
N ALA A 98 -10.92 -0.79 -0.79
CA ALA A 98 -10.58 -1.71 -1.86
C ALA A 98 -11.56 -2.89 -1.95
N ASP A 99 -12.01 -3.40 -0.79
CA ASP A 99 -12.92 -4.54 -0.69
C ASP A 99 -14.41 -4.13 -0.71
N ARG A 100 -14.73 -2.83 -0.81
CA ARG A 100 -16.09 -2.26 -0.72
C ARG A 100 -16.85 -2.68 0.54
N LYS A 101 -16.15 -2.73 1.67
CA LYS A 101 -16.69 -3.12 2.97
C LYS A 101 -16.99 -1.90 3.84
N ARG A 102 -17.83 -2.11 4.86
CA ARG A 102 -18.01 -1.15 5.94
C ARG A 102 -16.77 -1.13 6.82
N PHE A 103 -16.27 0.07 7.10
CA PHE A 103 -15.24 0.34 8.08
C PHE A 103 -15.84 1.17 9.21
N ARG A 104 -15.53 0.80 10.44
CA ARG A 104 -15.91 1.55 11.63
C ARG A 104 -14.74 1.55 12.59
N MET A 105 -14.43 2.74 13.11
CA MET A 105 -13.46 2.88 14.17
C MET A 105 -13.96 3.89 15.18
N ASP A 106 -13.95 3.51 16.45
CA ASP A 106 -14.18 4.44 17.55
C ASP A 106 -12.80 4.93 18.02
N TYR A 107 -12.69 6.23 18.31
CA TYR A 107 -11.47 6.85 18.84
C TYR A 107 -11.78 7.87 19.93
N SER A 108 -10.75 8.36 20.61
CA SER A 108 -10.88 9.19 21.82
C SER A 108 -11.80 10.41 21.66
N GLY A 109 -11.80 11.06 20.50
CA GLY A 109 -12.65 12.21 20.20
C GLY A 109 -13.97 11.91 19.47
N GLY A 110 -14.28 10.64 19.21
CA GLY A 110 -15.50 10.25 18.49
C GLY A 110 -15.39 8.93 17.75
N GLY A 111 -15.84 8.93 16.49
CA GLY A 111 -15.80 7.73 15.67
C GLY A 111 -16.05 8.04 14.21
N VAL A 112 -15.53 7.14 13.39
CA VAL A 112 -15.70 7.16 11.94
C VAL A 112 -16.52 5.96 11.53
N ILE A 113 -17.43 6.19 10.59
CA ILE A 113 -18.09 5.13 9.84
C ILE A 113 -17.95 5.45 8.35
N LEU A 114 -17.39 4.50 7.61
CA LEU A 114 -17.32 4.49 6.16
C LEU A 114 -18.09 3.27 5.66
N ASP A 115 -19.00 3.48 4.72
CA ASP A 115 -19.65 2.41 3.94
C ASP A 115 -19.10 2.46 2.51
N ALA A 116 -17.95 1.82 2.28
CA ALA A 116 -17.25 1.92 1.00
C ALA A 116 -18.02 1.30 -0.18
N GLY A 117 -19.03 0.46 0.08
CA GLY A 117 -19.94 -0.04 -0.95
C GLY A 117 -20.89 1.03 -1.51
N LYS A 118 -21.03 2.15 -0.81
CA LYS A 118 -21.88 3.29 -1.18
C LYS A 118 -21.07 4.55 -1.51
N LEU A 119 -19.76 4.42 -1.77
CA LEU A 119 -18.91 5.53 -2.19
C LEU A 119 -19.52 6.18 -3.46
N GLY A 120 -19.91 7.45 -3.38
CA GLY A 120 -20.53 8.19 -4.49
C GLY A 120 -22.05 8.39 -4.42
N SER A 121 -22.77 7.71 -3.52
CA SER A 121 -24.20 7.97 -3.27
C SER A 121 -24.44 8.52 -1.86
N ASP A 122 -24.14 7.73 -0.83
CA ASP A 122 -24.36 8.05 0.60
C ASP A 122 -23.26 7.42 1.50
N GLY A 123 -22.04 7.27 0.94
CA GLY A 123 -20.96 6.39 1.41
C GLY A 123 -20.38 6.60 2.81
N GLY A 124 -20.76 7.66 3.51
CA GLY A 124 -20.44 7.83 4.93
C GLY A 124 -20.23 9.30 5.30
N ARG A 125 -20.33 9.57 6.59
CA ARG A 125 -20.14 10.89 7.19
C ARG A 125 -19.24 10.69 8.41
N ALA A 126 -18.25 11.56 8.61
CA ALA A 126 -17.57 11.64 9.91
C ALA A 126 -18.62 12.02 10.97
N LEU A 127 -18.68 11.27 12.08
CA LEU A 127 -19.71 11.49 13.11
C LEU A 127 -19.25 12.48 14.19
N SER A 128 -17.95 12.82 14.26
CA SER A 128 -17.38 13.83 15.15
C SER A 128 -15.99 14.28 14.66
N TYR A 129 -15.69 15.58 14.78
CA TYR A 129 -14.49 16.24 14.22
C TYR A 129 -13.40 16.59 15.26
N ARG A 130 -13.46 16.06 16.49
CA ARG A 130 -12.38 16.35 17.46
C ARG A 130 -11.27 15.31 17.34
N ASP A 131 -10.11 15.78 16.90
CA ASP A 131 -8.88 14.98 16.87
C ASP A 131 -8.24 15.04 18.27
N ALA A 132 -8.31 13.94 19.04
CA ALA A 132 -7.71 13.91 20.37
C ALA A 132 -6.21 13.55 20.32
N ASN A 133 -5.77 12.91 19.24
CA ASN A 133 -4.40 12.50 19.02
C ASN A 133 -4.06 12.47 17.51
N LEU A 134 -2.82 12.14 17.17
CA LEU A 134 -2.35 12.10 15.78
C LEU A 134 -2.99 11.00 14.93
N GLU A 135 -3.29 9.83 15.50
CA GLU A 135 -3.97 8.73 14.79
C GLU A 135 -5.39 9.15 14.36
N ASP A 136 -6.11 9.83 15.26
CA ASP A 136 -7.45 10.40 14.99
C ASP A 136 -7.38 11.39 13.80
N ALA A 137 -6.42 12.32 13.84
CA ALA A 137 -6.22 13.32 12.78
C ALA A 137 -5.87 12.67 11.44
N VAL A 138 -4.94 11.71 11.43
CA VAL A 138 -4.55 10.97 10.22
C VAL A 138 -5.76 10.26 9.60
N LEU A 139 -6.55 9.56 10.41
CA LEU A 139 -7.69 8.82 9.86
C LEU A 139 -8.80 9.74 9.39
N ARG A 140 -9.07 10.83 10.12
CA ARG A 140 -10.03 11.85 9.69
C ARG A 140 -9.63 12.46 8.34
N VAL A 141 -8.39 12.94 8.22
CA VAL A 141 -7.90 13.55 6.96
C VAL A 141 -7.92 12.53 5.81
N ALA A 142 -7.51 11.28 6.05
CA ALA A 142 -7.55 10.24 5.03
C ALA A 142 -8.98 9.95 4.52
N LEU A 143 -9.99 10.05 5.40
CA LEU A 143 -11.39 9.93 4.98
C LEU A 143 -11.83 11.14 4.18
N ASP A 144 -11.51 12.35 4.64
CA ASP A 144 -11.83 13.59 3.95
C ASP A 144 -11.29 13.54 2.50
N ASP A 145 -10.05 13.07 2.30
CA ASP A 145 -9.44 12.89 0.98
C ASP A 145 -10.15 11.83 0.11
N LEU A 146 -10.59 10.71 0.71
CA LEU A 146 -11.35 9.68 0.01
C LEU A 146 -12.72 10.19 -0.46
N TYR A 147 -13.32 11.13 0.27
CA TYR A 147 -14.59 11.76 -0.10
C TYR A 147 -14.41 12.91 -1.08
N GLU A 148 -13.31 13.66 -0.99
CA GLU A 148 -13.06 14.77 -1.91
C GLU A 148 -12.86 14.27 -3.34
N ASP A 149 -12.13 13.15 -3.53
CA ASP A 149 -11.94 12.51 -4.84
C ASP A 149 -12.53 11.10 -4.89
N ILE A 150 -13.86 11.03 -4.92
CA ILE A 150 -14.61 9.76 -5.03
C ILE A 150 -14.18 8.97 -6.28
N GLY A 151 -13.91 9.66 -7.39
CA GLY A 151 -13.50 9.02 -8.65
C GLY A 151 -12.17 8.27 -8.51
N ALA A 152 -11.19 8.86 -7.84
CA ALA A 152 -9.93 8.20 -7.51
C ALA A 152 -10.07 7.18 -6.38
N ALA A 153 -10.86 7.43 -5.34
CA ALA A 153 -11.11 6.47 -4.27
C ALA A 153 -11.78 5.19 -4.79
N LEU A 154 -12.66 5.29 -5.80
CA LEU A 154 -13.22 4.14 -6.51
C LEU A 154 -12.18 3.36 -7.34
N ARG A 155 -11.02 3.95 -7.64
CA ARG A 155 -9.91 3.26 -8.31
C ARG A 155 -8.98 2.54 -7.34
N ILE A 156 -9.13 2.72 -6.03
CA ILE A 156 -8.41 1.93 -5.03
C ILE A 156 -8.97 0.50 -5.04
N GLN A 157 -8.13 -0.47 -5.36
CA GLN A 157 -8.51 -1.87 -5.56
C GLN A 157 -7.50 -2.81 -4.92
N ARG A 158 -7.92 -4.06 -4.67
CA ARG A 158 -7.03 -5.15 -4.25
C ARG A 158 -6.62 -5.96 -5.47
N CYS A 159 -5.34 -6.29 -5.59
CA CYS A 159 -4.82 -7.12 -6.67
C CYS A 159 -5.52 -8.50 -6.69
N GLU A 160 -6.08 -8.89 -7.84
CA GLU A 160 -6.76 -10.19 -8.01
C GLU A 160 -5.81 -11.40 -8.04
N GLU A 161 -4.48 -11.20 -8.05
CA GLU A 161 -3.57 -12.35 -7.93
C GLU A 161 -3.53 -12.86 -6.48
N LEU A 162 -3.85 -14.14 -6.32
CA LEU A 162 -4.11 -14.85 -5.06
C LEU A 162 -2.99 -14.68 -4.02
N GLU A 163 -1.73 -14.67 -4.46
CA GLU A 163 -0.57 -14.56 -3.57
C GLU A 163 -0.14 -13.11 -3.33
N CYS A 164 -0.71 -12.13 -4.03
CA CYS A 164 -0.29 -10.74 -3.93
C CYS A 164 -1.16 -9.95 -2.95
N ALA A 165 -2.48 -9.95 -3.14
CA ALA A 165 -3.47 -9.25 -2.31
C ALA A 165 -3.17 -7.76 -1.98
N ARG A 166 -2.23 -7.13 -2.71
CA ARG A 166 -1.76 -5.76 -2.48
C ARG A 166 -2.84 -4.76 -2.89
N ILE A 167 -3.04 -3.75 -2.06
CA ILE A 167 -3.87 -2.59 -2.38
C ILE A 167 -3.09 -1.68 -3.34
N PHE A 168 -3.75 -1.21 -4.40
CA PHE A 168 -3.16 -0.32 -5.39
C PHE A 168 -4.20 0.68 -5.91
N LEU A 169 -3.74 1.81 -6.44
CA LEU A 169 -4.56 2.76 -7.17
C LEU A 169 -4.54 2.40 -8.65
N ALA A 170 -5.68 2.04 -9.22
CA ALA A 170 -5.79 1.69 -10.63
C ALA A 170 -5.65 2.92 -11.53
N GLU A 171 -4.80 2.82 -12.56
CA GLU A 171 -4.68 3.84 -13.60
C GLU A 171 -5.90 3.81 -14.53
N GLN A 172 -6.43 2.61 -14.78
CA GLN A 172 -7.58 2.37 -15.66
C GLN A 172 -8.73 1.69 -14.91
N LYS A 173 -9.98 2.01 -15.30
CA LYS A 173 -11.21 1.48 -14.66
C LYS A 173 -11.25 -0.06 -14.56
N HIS A 174 -10.64 -0.77 -15.50
CA HIS A 174 -10.67 -2.23 -15.59
C HIS A 174 -9.35 -2.91 -15.17
N GLN A 175 -8.41 -2.15 -14.59
CA GLN A 175 -7.14 -2.72 -14.14
C GLN A 175 -7.36 -3.58 -12.89
N LYS A 176 -7.24 -4.91 -13.04
CA LYS A 176 -7.45 -5.92 -11.98
C LYS A 176 -6.19 -6.23 -11.16
N TYR A 177 -5.02 -5.87 -11.67
CA TYR A 177 -3.73 -6.26 -11.11
C TYR A 177 -2.86 -5.04 -10.85
N CYS A 178 -2.15 -5.05 -9.72
CA CYS A 178 -1.27 -3.95 -9.33
C CYS A 178 -0.01 -3.83 -10.22
N SER A 179 0.26 -4.81 -11.08
CA SER A 179 1.44 -4.83 -11.95
C SER A 179 1.26 -5.80 -13.12
N HIS A 180 1.99 -5.56 -14.20
CA HIS A 180 2.09 -6.47 -15.34
C HIS A 180 2.60 -7.87 -14.93
N ARG A 181 3.49 -7.95 -13.93
CA ARG A 181 3.98 -9.22 -13.39
C ARG A 181 2.84 -10.06 -12.79
N CYS A 182 1.95 -9.45 -12.01
CA CYS A 182 0.79 -10.15 -11.44
C CYS A 182 -0.17 -10.60 -12.54
N ALA A 183 -0.46 -9.72 -13.51
CA ALA A 183 -1.31 -10.06 -14.65
C ALA A 183 -0.75 -11.28 -15.44
N ASN A 184 0.55 -11.27 -15.76
CA ASN A 184 1.20 -12.37 -16.48
C ASN A 184 1.23 -13.67 -15.68
N LYS A 185 1.43 -13.59 -14.36
CA LYS A 185 1.41 -14.76 -13.47
C LYS A 185 0.05 -15.43 -13.50
N THR A 186 -1.02 -14.65 -13.35
CA THR A 186 -2.40 -15.15 -13.41
C THR A 186 -2.74 -15.70 -14.79
N ALA A 187 -2.41 -14.97 -15.87
CA ALA A 187 -2.61 -15.42 -17.25
C ALA A 187 -1.86 -16.73 -17.53
N SER A 188 -0.60 -16.85 -17.09
CA SER A 188 0.19 -18.08 -17.24
C SER A 188 -0.37 -19.25 -16.44
N ARG A 189 -0.96 -19.00 -15.26
CA ARG A 189 -1.66 -20.02 -14.48
C ARG A 189 -2.93 -20.48 -15.22
N ALA A 190 -3.77 -19.55 -15.68
CA ALA A 190 -4.99 -19.85 -16.43
C ALA A 190 -4.70 -20.62 -17.74
N TYR A 191 -3.65 -20.21 -18.47
CA TYR A 191 -3.20 -20.89 -19.68
C TYR A 191 -2.76 -22.33 -19.41
N ARG A 192 -1.99 -22.56 -18.34
CA ARG A 192 -1.55 -23.92 -17.95
C ARG A 192 -2.72 -24.83 -17.56
N LEU A 193 -3.74 -24.29 -16.89
CA LEU A 193 -4.93 -25.05 -16.52
C LEU A 193 -5.78 -25.44 -17.72
N THR A 194 -5.94 -24.54 -18.69
CA THR A 194 -6.78 -24.76 -19.88
C THR A 194 -6.08 -25.59 -20.95
N HIS A 195 -4.77 -25.39 -21.17
CA HIS A 195 -4.01 -26.00 -22.27
C HIS A 195 -2.97 -27.04 -21.81
N GLY A 196 -3.02 -27.49 -20.55
CA GLY A 196 -2.03 -28.42 -20.01
C GLY A 196 -1.95 -29.74 -20.79
N LYS A 197 -3.08 -30.28 -21.24
CA LYS A 197 -3.14 -31.51 -22.03
C LYS A 197 -2.53 -31.34 -23.42
N GLU A 198 -2.96 -30.32 -24.16
CA GLU A 198 -2.40 -30.01 -25.49
C GLU A 198 -0.91 -29.70 -25.42
N ARG A 199 -0.46 -28.99 -24.38
CA ARG A 199 0.96 -28.69 -24.20
C ARG A 199 1.76 -29.97 -23.94
N ALA A 200 1.26 -30.85 -23.09
CA ALA A 200 1.89 -32.14 -22.81
C ALA A 200 1.92 -33.06 -24.04
N GLU A 201 0.97 -32.91 -24.97
CA GLU A 201 0.94 -33.62 -26.25
C GLU A 201 1.93 -33.00 -27.25
N ARG A 202 1.91 -31.67 -27.44
CA ARG A 202 2.89 -30.96 -28.29
C ARG A 202 4.34 -31.17 -27.82
N GLU A 203 4.59 -31.16 -26.51
CA GLU A 203 5.92 -31.45 -25.96
C GLU A 203 6.34 -32.89 -26.21
N ARG A 204 5.41 -33.85 -26.13
CA ARG A 204 5.66 -35.25 -26.52
C ARG A 204 5.99 -35.38 -27.99
N ASP A 205 5.20 -34.79 -28.88
CA ASP A 205 5.45 -34.80 -30.32
C ASP A 205 6.83 -34.20 -30.64
N ARG A 206 7.18 -33.09 -29.99
CA ARG A 206 8.47 -32.42 -30.18
C ARG A 206 9.62 -33.30 -29.69
N TYR A 207 9.44 -33.98 -28.57
CA TYR A 207 10.41 -34.95 -28.05
C TYR A 207 10.56 -36.15 -28.99
N GLU A 208 9.47 -36.73 -29.46
CA GLU A 208 9.49 -37.85 -30.41
C GLU A 208 10.20 -37.48 -31.71
N ARG A 209 9.92 -36.31 -32.29
CA ARG A 209 10.63 -35.79 -33.47
C ARG A 209 12.12 -35.64 -33.19
N LYS A 210 12.50 -35.10 -32.03
CA LYS A 210 13.90 -34.91 -31.64
C LYS A 210 14.64 -36.24 -31.43
N VAL A 211 13.98 -37.25 -30.87
CA VAL A 211 14.55 -38.59 -30.70
C VAL A 211 14.68 -39.29 -32.05
N LYS A 212 13.63 -39.33 -32.87
CA LYS A 212 13.67 -39.91 -34.23
C LYS A 212 14.74 -39.28 -35.12
N ALA A 213 15.04 -37.99 -34.94
CA ALA A 213 16.12 -37.32 -35.67
C ALA A 213 17.53 -37.71 -35.18
N ARG A 214 17.69 -38.11 -33.90
CA ARG A 214 18.98 -38.46 -33.29
C ARG A 214 19.31 -39.95 -33.36
N THR A 215 18.31 -40.81 -33.23
CA THR A 215 18.47 -42.26 -33.33
C THR A 215 18.04 -42.74 -34.70
N ALA A 216 18.80 -43.66 -35.32
CA ALA A 216 18.38 -44.33 -36.55
C ALA A 216 16.94 -44.84 -36.44
N SER A 217 16.19 -44.79 -37.54
CA SER A 217 14.71 -44.91 -37.67
C SER A 217 14.05 -46.14 -37.03
N LYS A 218 14.80 -47.06 -36.41
CA LYS A 218 14.31 -48.29 -35.78
C LYS A 218 14.10 -48.23 -34.26
N VAL A 219 14.42 -47.13 -33.56
CA VAL A 219 14.25 -47.07 -32.09
C VAL A 219 12.82 -46.67 -31.71
N LYS A 220 12.03 -47.63 -31.21
CA LYS A 220 10.71 -47.37 -30.61
C LYS A 220 10.88 -46.68 -29.25
N VAL A 221 10.32 -45.49 -29.10
CA VAL A 221 10.23 -44.79 -27.81
C VAL A 221 9.06 -45.38 -27.02
N GLY A 222 9.34 -46.32 -26.12
CA GLY A 222 8.35 -46.88 -25.21
C GLY A 222 7.99 -45.90 -24.10
N ARG A 223 6.70 -45.77 -23.78
CA ARG A 223 6.23 -44.99 -22.62
C ARG A 223 6.69 -45.71 -21.36
N ARG A 224 7.52 -45.06 -20.54
CA ARG A 224 7.91 -45.63 -19.24
C ARG A 224 6.65 -45.71 -18.37
N VAL A 225 6.20 -46.92 -18.08
CA VAL A 225 5.11 -47.14 -17.13
C VAL A 225 5.69 -46.80 -15.77
N THR A 226 5.36 -45.63 -15.25
CA THR A 226 5.60 -45.31 -13.84
C THR A 226 4.66 -46.21 -13.05
N SER A 227 5.18 -47.32 -12.53
CA SER A 227 4.51 -48.10 -11.50
C SER A 227 4.12 -47.14 -10.39
N LYS A 228 2.81 -46.98 -10.18
CA LYS A 228 2.30 -46.30 -8.98
C LYS A 228 2.94 -46.99 -7.79
N ALA A 229 3.69 -46.24 -6.99
CA ALA A 229 4.02 -46.67 -5.65
C ALA A 229 2.71 -46.58 -4.87
N ASP A 230 2.17 -47.74 -4.50
CA ASP A 230 1.05 -47.81 -3.57
C ASP A 230 1.50 -47.22 -2.22
N SER A 231 0.75 -46.23 -1.74
CA SER A 231 0.86 -45.60 -0.42
C SER A 231 -0.53 -45.31 0.07
#